data_AF-A0A2M8Q698-F1
#
_entry.id   AF-A0A2M8Q698-F1
#
_cell.length_a   1.000
_cell.length_b   1.000
_cell.length_c   1.000
_cell.angle_alpha   90.00
_cell.angle_beta   90.00
_cell.angle_gamma   90.00
#
_symmetry.space_group_name_H-M   'P 1'
#
loop_
_entity.id
_entity.type
_entity.pdbx_description
1 polymer ?
#
loop_
_entity_poly.entity_id
_entity_poly.type
_entity_poly.pdbx_seq_one_letter_code
_entity_poly.pdbx_strand_id
1 'polypeptide(L)'
;LNTGERKALCEATVAAVAGRCPVIAQTGAITTAESIELTLHARSAGASAAALIAPYYYAHSAEALFRHFAAVAEASADFPLYLYNFPAVSNNWLRVDLVRRLVER
;
A
#
# COMPACT_ATOMS: atom_id res chain seq x y z
N LEU A 1 12.62 -9.10 2.15
CA LEU A 1 13.26 -7.79 2.36
C LEU A 1 12.74 -7.22 3.65
N ASN A 2 13.61 -6.77 4.54
CA ASN A 2 13.21 -6.00 5.71
C ASN A 2 12.78 -4.57 5.31
N THR A 3 12.22 -3.80 6.23
CA THR A 3 11.73 -2.44 5.96
C THR A 3 12.80 -1.53 5.35
N GLY A 4 14.04 -1.57 5.86
CA GLY A 4 15.15 -0.77 5.34
C GLY A 4 15.52 -1.13 3.90
N GLU A 5 15.61 -2.42 3.59
CA GLU A 5 15.88 -2.90 2.24
C GLU A 5 14.77 -2.53 1.25
N ARG A 6 13.50 -2.55 1.69
CA ARG A 6 12.36 -2.12 0.87
C ARG A 6 12.45 -0.62 0.54
N LYS A 7 12.82 0.21 1.51
CA LYS A 7 13.04 1.66 1.32
C LYS A 7 14.18 1.93 0.35
N ALA A 8 15.33 1.29 0.56
CA ALA A 8 16.50 1.43 -0.32
C ALA A 8 16.20 0.98 -1.76
N LEU A 9 15.44 -0.11 -1.92
CA LEU A 9 14.99 -0.57 -3.24
C LEU A 9 14.08 0.45 -3.93
N CYS A 10 13.15 1.06 -3.19
CA CYS A 10 12.28 2.11 -3.70
C CYS A 10 13.09 3.32 -4.19
N GLU A 11 14.02 3.82 -3.36
CA GLU A 11 14.90 4.94 -3.71
C GLU A 11 15.74 4.65 -4.94
N ALA A 12 16.40 3.48 -4.98
CA ALA A 12 17.21 3.06 -6.12
C ALA A 12 16.37 2.95 -7.40
N THR A 13 15.14 2.45 -7.30
CA THR A 13 14.23 2.33 -8.45
C THR A 13 13.79 3.69 -8.96
N VAL A 14 13.36 4.60 -8.07
CA VAL A 14 12.95 5.96 -8.47
C VAL A 14 14.13 6.72 -9.09
N ALA A 15 15.31 6.65 -8.47
CA ALA A 15 16.53 7.28 -8.99
C ALA A 15 16.91 6.71 -10.36
N ALA A 16 16.88 5.39 -10.52
CA ALA A 16 17.18 4.76 -11.81
C ALA A 16 16.17 5.15 -12.89
N VAL A 17 14.87 5.19 -12.58
CA VAL A 17 13.83 5.57 -13.54
C VAL A 17 13.99 7.03 -13.99
N ALA A 18 14.40 7.93 -13.10
CA ALA A 18 14.68 9.32 -13.41
C ALA A 18 13.55 10.02 -14.19
N GLY A 19 12.29 9.76 -13.78
CA GLY A 19 11.09 10.36 -14.39
C GLY A 19 10.70 9.83 -15.77
N ARG A 20 11.39 8.81 -16.31
CA ARG A 20 11.07 8.25 -17.64
C ARG A 20 9.72 7.52 -17.68
N CYS A 21 9.24 7.03 -16.55
CA CYS A 21 7.91 6.46 -16.38
C CYS A 21 7.44 6.58 -14.91
N PRO A 22 6.14 6.41 -14.64
CA PRO A 22 5.64 6.36 -13.27
C PRO A 22 6.18 5.16 -12.51
N VAL A 23 6.51 5.36 -11.23
CA VAL A 23 6.92 4.28 -10.32
C VAL A 23 5.79 4.05 -9.31
N ILE A 24 5.30 2.82 -9.25
CA ILE A 24 4.33 2.38 -8.24
C ILE A 24 5.07 1.48 -7.25
N ALA A 25 5.23 1.94 -6.00
CA ALA A 25 5.95 1.20 -4.98
C ALA A 25 5.03 0.24 -4.22
N GLN A 26 5.44 -1.00 -3.98
CA GLN A 26 4.68 -1.94 -3.15
C GLN A 26 4.92 -1.69 -1.66
N THR A 27 3.91 -1.14 -0.97
CA THR A 27 4.02 -0.68 0.42
C THR A 27 3.14 -1.48 1.38
N GLY A 28 2.28 -2.37 0.88
CA GLY A 28 1.51 -3.29 1.71
C GLY A 28 2.40 -4.16 2.62
N ALA A 29 1.96 -4.37 3.86
CA ALA A 29 2.66 -5.13 4.88
C ALA A 29 1.67 -5.86 5.81
N ILE A 30 2.19 -6.66 6.75
CA ILE A 30 1.35 -7.38 7.72
C ILE A 30 0.67 -6.40 8.68
N THR A 31 1.32 -5.29 9.01
CA THR A 31 0.79 -4.29 9.95
C THR A 31 0.40 -3.00 9.23
N THR A 32 -0.61 -2.32 9.77
CA THR A 32 -1.01 -0.98 9.31
C THR A 32 0.11 0.03 9.48
N ALA A 33 0.83 -0.02 10.62
CA ALA A 33 1.92 0.91 10.91
C ALA A 33 3.05 0.81 9.88
N GLU A 34 3.51 -0.40 9.56
CA GLU A 34 4.55 -0.61 8.54
C GLU A 34 4.06 -0.20 7.15
N SER A 35 2.79 -0.46 6.82
CA SER A 35 2.21 -0.04 5.54
C SER A 35 2.16 1.48 5.42
N ILE A 36 1.84 2.20 6.50
CA ILE A 36 1.90 3.67 6.56
C ILE A 36 3.34 4.15 6.38
N GLU A 37 4.28 3.60 7.17
CA GLU A 37 5.69 3.98 7.12
C GLU A 37 6.27 3.88 5.70
N LEU A 38 6.00 2.78 5.01
CA LEU A 38 6.49 2.54 3.67
C LEU A 38 5.77 3.38 2.62
N THR A 39 4.48 3.66 2.80
CA THR A 39 3.71 4.53 1.89
C THR A 39 4.21 5.96 1.96
N LEU A 40 4.43 6.48 3.16
CA LEU A 40 5.00 7.81 3.38
C LEU A 40 6.42 7.90 2.82
N HIS A 41 7.23 6.88 3.06
CA HIS A 41 8.58 6.81 2.47
C HIS A 41 8.53 6.81 0.94
N ALA A 42 7.73 5.94 0.32
CA ALA A 42 7.61 5.86 -1.14
C ALA A 42 7.20 7.21 -1.75
N ARG A 43 6.22 7.89 -1.15
CA ARG A 43 5.82 9.25 -1.56
C ARG A 43 7.01 10.21 -1.48
N SER A 44 7.72 10.23 -0.34
CA SER A 44 8.86 11.12 -0.12
C SER A 44 10.03 10.83 -1.07
N ALA A 45 10.22 9.57 -1.46
CA ALA A 45 11.23 9.13 -2.41
C ALA A 45 10.91 9.48 -3.87
N GLY A 46 9.70 9.96 -4.17
CA GLY A 46 9.28 10.37 -5.52
C GLY A 46 8.54 9.29 -6.31
N ALA A 47 8.05 8.23 -5.66
CA ALA A 47 7.12 7.31 -6.32
C ALA A 47 5.82 8.05 -6.72
N SER A 48 5.22 7.63 -7.83
CA SER A 48 3.98 8.24 -8.35
C SER A 48 2.73 7.73 -7.64
N ALA A 49 2.80 6.52 -7.08
CA ALA A 49 1.73 5.87 -6.34
C ALA A 49 2.29 4.77 -5.43
N ALA A 50 1.45 4.25 -4.54
CA ALA A 50 1.71 3.03 -3.80
C ALA A 50 0.73 1.93 -4.19
N ALA A 51 1.18 0.68 -4.19
CA ALA A 51 0.33 -0.50 -4.22
C ALA A 51 0.29 -1.16 -2.84
N LEU A 52 -0.89 -1.64 -2.44
CA LEU A 52 -1.13 -2.27 -1.15
C LEU A 52 -1.84 -3.60 -1.31
N ILE A 53 -1.10 -4.68 -1.08
CA ILE A 53 -1.71 -5.97 -0.82
C ILE A 53 -2.39 -5.96 0.55
N ALA A 54 -3.49 -6.69 0.70
CA ALA A 54 -4.10 -6.91 2.01
C ALA A 54 -3.11 -7.59 2.98
N PRO A 55 -3.19 -7.30 4.30
CA PRO A 55 -2.41 -8.03 5.30
C PRO A 55 -2.58 -9.54 5.11
N TYR A 56 -1.48 -10.29 5.06
CA TYR A 56 -1.47 -11.64 4.47
C TYR A 56 -1.15 -12.77 5.46
N TYR A 57 -1.02 -12.46 6.75
CA TYR A 57 -0.74 -13.48 7.77
C TYR A 57 -2.02 -14.01 8.43
N TYR A 58 -2.94 -13.12 8.82
CA TYR A 58 -4.20 -13.47 9.47
C TYR A 58 -5.38 -13.21 8.55
N ALA A 59 -6.45 -14.00 8.73
CA ALA A 59 -7.75 -13.65 8.16
C ALA A 59 -8.35 -12.48 8.94
N HIS A 60 -8.88 -11.49 8.23
CA HIS A 60 -9.43 -10.27 8.80
C HIS A 60 -10.90 -10.10 8.40
N SER A 61 -11.67 -9.44 9.27
CA SER A 61 -13.03 -9.03 8.94
C SER A 61 -13.03 -7.92 7.89
N ALA A 62 -14.15 -7.76 7.17
CA ALA A 62 -14.30 -6.66 6.20
C ALA A 62 -14.09 -5.28 6.85
N GLU A 63 -14.53 -5.11 8.10
CA GLU A 63 -14.33 -3.85 8.85
C GLU A 63 -12.87 -3.62 9.24
N ALA A 64 -12.14 -4.67 9.61
CA ALA A 64 -10.71 -4.56 9.90
C ALA A 64 -9.91 -4.20 8.64
N LEU A 65 -10.23 -4.84 7.49
CA LEU A 65 -9.64 -4.51 6.20
C LEU A 65 -9.94 -3.06 5.79
N PHE A 66 -11.20 -2.63 5.94
CA PHE A 66 -11.59 -1.25 5.67
C PHE A 66 -10.75 -0.27 6.48
N ARG A 67 -10.66 -0.45 7.82
CA ARG A 67 -9.87 0.42 8.69
C ARG A 67 -8.38 0.44 8.34
N HIS A 68 -7.82 -0.71 7.93
CA HIS A 68 -6.42 -0.78 7.50
C HIS A 68 -6.16 0.12 6.29
N PHE A 69 -6.91 -0.03 5.21
CA PHE A 69 -6.72 0.79 4.01
C PHE A 69 -7.12 2.25 4.24
N ALA A 70 -8.19 2.50 5.00
CA ALA A 70 -8.63 3.83 5.37
C ALA A 70 -7.54 4.61 6.13
N ALA A 71 -6.87 3.97 7.10
CA ALA A 71 -5.79 4.59 7.87
C ALA A 71 -4.57 4.91 7.00
N VAL A 72 -4.22 4.03 6.04
CA VAL A 72 -3.12 4.32 5.10
C VAL A 72 -3.50 5.49 4.18
N ALA A 73 -4.73 5.52 3.67
CA ALA A 73 -5.23 6.62 2.83
C ALA A 73 -5.22 7.96 3.59
N GLU A 74 -5.70 7.99 4.84
CA GLU A 74 -5.64 9.17 5.71
C GLU A 74 -4.22 9.67 5.93
N ALA A 75 -3.31 8.77 6.30
CA ALA A 75 -1.94 9.14 6.60
C ALA A 75 -1.19 9.68 5.38
N SER A 76 -1.53 9.21 4.18
CA SER A 76 -0.80 9.53 2.95
C SER A 76 -1.32 10.76 2.18
N ALA A 77 -2.34 11.46 2.70
CA ALA A 77 -2.89 12.73 2.19
C ALA A 77 -3.01 12.77 0.66
N ASP A 78 -3.91 11.93 0.14
CA ASP A 78 -4.28 11.81 -1.28
C ASP A 78 -3.19 11.31 -2.23
N PHE A 79 -2.11 10.72 -1.69
CA PHE A 79 -1.18 9.96 -2.52
C PHE A 79 -1.90 8.78 -3.19
N PRO A 80 -1.78 8.58 -4.52
CA PRO A 80 -2.54 7.54 -5.21
C PRO A 80 -2.23 6.14 -4.66
N LEU A 81 -3.28 5.42 -4.26
CA LEU A 81 -3.18 4.07 -3.71
C LEU A 81 -3.88 3.05 -4.62
N TYR A 82 -3.16 2.00 -4.98
CA TYR A 82 -3.66 0.85 -5.72
C TYR A 82 -3.93 -0.30 -4.74
N LEU A 83 -5.20 -0.66 -4.56
CA LEU A 83 -5.56 -1.84 -3.78
C LEU A 83 -5.23 -3.11 -4.58
N TYR A 84 -4.38 -3.96 -4.02
CA TYR A 84 -4.00 -5.23 -4.64
C TYR A 84 -4.77 -6.39 -4.01
N ASN A 85 -5.80 -6.84 -4.72
CA ASN A 85 -6.61 -7.99 -4.33
C ASN A 85 -5.99 -9.31 -4.83
N PHE A 86 -5.32 -10.06 -3.94
CA PHE A 86 -4.80 -11.40 -4.23
C PHE A 86 -5.14 -12.43 -3.13
N PRO A 87 -6.42 -12.81 -3.01
CA PRO A 87 -6.93 -13.62 -1.89
C PRO A 87 -6.30 -15.02 -1.79
N ALA A 88 -5.82 -15.59 -2.89
CA ALA A 88 -5.13 -16.88 -2.88
C ALA A 88 -3.83 -16.89 -2.05
N VAL A 89 -3.22 -15.71 -1.85
CA VAL A 89 -2.00 -15.55 -1.04
C VAL A 89 -2.30 -14.78 0.25
N SER A 90 -3.15 -13.75 0.20
CA SER A 90 -3.43 -12.92 1.38
C SER A 90 -4.43 -13.53 2.35
N ASN A 91 -5.20 -14.55 1.93
CA ASN A 91 -6.36 -15.06 2.65
C ASN A 91 -7.41 -13.98 3.01
N ASN A 92 -7.35 -12.83 2.34
CA ASN A 92 -8.19 -11.67 2.60
C ASN A 92 -8.74 -11.13 1.27
N TRP A 93 -10.06 -11.22 1.13
CA TRP A 93 -10.76 -10.81 -0.09
C TRP A 93 -11.16 -9.34 -0.01
N LEU A 94 -10.69 -8.53 -0.96
CA LEU A 94 -11.14 -7.15 -1.12
C LEU A 94 -12.44 -7.14 -1.92
N ARG A 95 -13.56 -7.20 -1.22
CA ARG A 95 -14.88 -7.21 -1.85
C ARG A 95 -15.24 -5.83 -2.39
N VAL A 96 -16.09 -5.79 -3.41
CA VAL A 96 -16.46 -4.54 -4.11
C VAL A 96 -17.10 -3.52 -3.16
N ASP A 97 -17.91 -3.97 -2.20
CA ASP A 97 -18.54 -3.12 -1.19
C ASP A 97 -17.52 -2.43 -0.29
N LEU A 98 -16.43 -3.11 0.08
CA LEU A 98 -15.32 -2.52 0.82
C LEU A 98 -14.61 -1.46 -0.01
N VAL A 99 -14.31 -1.76 -1.28
CA VAL A 99 -13.63 -0.81 -2.18
C VAL A 99 -14.48 0.43 -2.39
N ARG A 100 -15.80 0.26 -2.58
CA ARG A 100 -16.75 1.36 -2.72
C ARG A 100 -16.75 2.26 -1.48
N ARG A 101 -16.82 1.67 -0.28
CA ARG A 101 -16.75 2.41 0.99
C ARG A 101 -15.47 3.23 1.13
N LEU A 102 -14.34 2.76 0.59
CA LEU A 102 -13.06 3.49 0.66
C LEU A 102 -13.04 4.72 -0.27
N VAL A 103 -13.67 4.63 -1.43
CA VAL A 103 -13.72 5.73 -2.43
C VAL A 103 -14.76 6.79 -2.06
N GLU A 104 -15.85 6.39 -1.41
CA GLU A 104 -16.94 7.29 -0.99
C GLU A 104 -16.63 8.06 0.32
N ARG A 105 -15.51 7.75 0.99
CA ARG A 105 -15.11 8.38 2.26
C ARG A 105 -14.50 9.76 2.04
#